data_AF-A0A353YZP6-F1
#
_entry.id   AF-A0A353YZP6-F1
#
_cell.length_a   1.000
_cell.length_b   1.000
_cell.length_c   1.000
_cell.angle_alpha   90.00
_cell.angle_beta   90.00
_cell.angle_gamma   90.00
#
_symmetry.space_group_name_H-M   'P 1'
#
loop_
_entity.id
_entity.type
_entity.pdbx_description
1 polymer ?
#
loop_
_entity_poly.entity_id
_entity_poly.type
_entity_poly.pdbx_seq_one_letter_code
_entity_poly.pdbx_strand_id
1 'polypeptide(L)' 'VLLSVVLNEEKQTSFLLILDAATLKEIGRAEVTHPILFGYHGKYFSD' A
#
# COMPACT_ATOMS: atom_id res chain seq x y z
N VAL A 1 9.87 -6.83 3.36
CA VAL A 1 8.63 -6.06 3.59
C VAL A 1 7.54 -6.58 2.67
N LEU A 2 6.27 -6.45 3.05
CA LEU A 2 5.12 -6.64 2.15
C LEU A 2 4.53 -5.27 1.86
N LEU A 3 4.30 -4.98 0.59
CA LEU A 3 3.74 -3.72 0.11
C LEU A 3 2.33 -3.98 -0.43
N SER A 4 1.35 -3.16 -0.02
CA SER A 4 -0.02 -3.26 -0.50
C SER A 4 -0.61 -1.86 -0.73
N VAL A 5 -1.27 -1.68 -1.87
CA VAL A 5 -2.07 -0.47 -2.11
C VAL A 5 -3.45 -0.70 -1.52
N VAL A 6 -3.85 0.17 -0.60
CA VAL A 6 -5.13 0.07 0.10
C VAL A 6 -6.01 1.25 -0.27
N LEU A 7 -7.25 1.00 -0.67
CA LEU A 7 -8.29 2.02 -0.80
C LEU A 7 -8.91 2.28 0.58
N ASN A 8 -8.87 3.53 1.01
CA ASN A 8 -9.65 4.01 2.15
C ASN A 8 -10.96 4.60 1.63
N GLU A 9 -12.04 3.83 1.71
CA GLU A 9 -13.36 4.26 1.23
C GLU A 9 -13.93 5.45 2.02
N GLU A 10 -13.66 5.55 3.33
CA GLU A 10 -14.16 6.68 4.13
C GLU A 10 -13.55 8.02 3.67
N LYS A 11 -12.27 8.01 3.32
CA LYS A 11 -11.54 9.20 2.85
C LYS A 11 -11.56 9.39 1.34
N GLN A 12 -12.01 8.39 0.59
CA GLN A 12 -11.92 8.35 -0.87
C GLN A 12 -10.48 8.57 -1.39
N THR A 13 -9.50 8.05 -0.65
CA THR A 13 -8.07 8.14 -0.98
C THR A 13 -7.40 6.76 -0.86
N SER A 14 -6.17 6.64 -1.36
CA SER A 14 -5.38 5.43 -1.20
C SER A 14 -4.13 5.67 -0.37
N PHE A 15 -3.53 4.60 0.15
CA PHE A 15 -2.21 4.64 0.75
C PHE A 15 -1.43 3.37 0.41
N LEU A 16 -0.11 3.48 0.41
CA LEU A 16 0.80 2.35 0.35
C LEU A 16 1.06 1.86 1.77
N LEU A 17 0.52 0.70 2.13
CA LEU A 17 0.77 0.03 3.39
C LEU A 17 2.10 -0.74 3.32
N ILE A 18 2.91 -0.60 4.38
CA ILE A 18 4.19 -1.30 4.53
C ILE A 18 4.10 -2.19 5.77
N LEU A 19 4.18 -3.50 5.54
CA LEU A 19 4.17 -4.49 6.61
C LEU A 19 5.57 -5.12 6.77
N ASP A 20 5.90 -5.44 8.01
CA ASP A 20 6.87 -6.50 8.29
C ASP A 20 6.33 -7.81 7.73
N ALA A 21 7.10 -8.47 6.87
CA ALA A 21 6.60 -9.63 6.14
C ALA A 21 6.50 -10.91 7.00
N ALA A 22 7.25 -10.99 8.10
CA ALA A 22 7.25 -12.17 8.97
C ALA A 22 6.06 -12.14 9.95
N THR A 23 5.67 -10.94 10.38
CA THR A 23 4.66 -10.74 11.44
C THR A 23 3.35 -10.14 10.95
N LEU A 24 3.32 -9.61 9.72
CA LEU A 24 2.22 -8.83 9.15
C LEU A 24 1.84 -7.60 9.98
N LYS A 25 2.72 -7.16 10.88
CA LYS A 25 2.54 -5.90 11.61
C LYS A 25 2.89 -4.72 10.71
N GLU A 26 2.09 -3.67 10.81
CA GLU A 26 2.39 -2.42 10.13
C GLU A 26 3.66 -1.80 10.68
N ILE A 27 4.57 -1.44 9.78
CA ILE A 27 5.82 -0.74 10.09
C ILE A 27 5.90 0.65 9.42
N GLY A 28 4.93 0.98 8.56
CA GLY A 28 4.80 2.30 7.96
C GLY A 28 3.68 2.38 6.92
N ARG A 29 3.38 3.61 6.51
CA ARG A 29 2.46 3.90 5.40
C ARG A 29 2.84 5.19 4.68
N ALA A 30 2.52 5.26 3.39
CA ALA A 30 2.62 6.49 2.60
C ALA A 30 1.24 6.86 2.03
N GLU A 31 0.77 8.07 2.35
CA GLU A 31 -0.54 8.58 1.93
C GLU A 31 -0.52 9.05 0.45
N VAL A 32 -1.60 8.80 -0.28
CA VAL A 32 -1.84 9.30 -1.64
C VAL A 32 -3.13 10.11 -1.63
N THR A 33 -3.10 11.35 -2.11
CA THR A 33 -4.24 12.30 -2.00
C THR A 33 -5.39 12.01 -2.98
N HIS A 34 -5.39 10.87 -3.65
CA HIS A 34 -6.40 10.44 -4.61
C HIS A 34 -6.54 8.90 -4.58
N PRO A 35 -7.67 8.32 -5.03
CA PRO A 35 -7.82 6.88 -5.09
C PRO A 35 -6.91 6.27 -6.15
N ILE A 36 -6.37 5.09 -5.88
CA ILE A 36 -5.74 4.20 -6.86
C ILE A 36 -6.73 3.07 -7.11
N LEU A 37 -7.26 3.02 -8.33
CA LEU A 37 -8.21 1.98 -8.74
C LEU A 37 -7.55 0.60 -8.71
N PHE A 38 -8.35 -0.45 -8.54
CA PHE A 38 -7.86 -1.83 -8.53
C PHE A 38 -7.12 -2.15 -9.83
N GLY A 39 -5.80 -2.31 -9.72
CA GLY A 39 -4.91 -2.72 -10.79
C GLY A 39 -4.66 -4.22 -10.79
N TYR A 40 -3.81 -4.67 -11.71
CA TYR A 40 -3.39 -6.08 -11.81
C TYR A 40 -2.21 -6.38 -10.88
N HIS A 41 -1.00 -6.48 -11.43
CA HIS A 41 0.19 -6.92 -10.71
C HIS A 41 1.19 -5.77 -10.55
N GLY A 42 1.82 -5.71 -9.38
CA GLY A 42 2.96 -4.82 -9.11
C GLY A 42 4.29 -5.58 -9.15
N LYS A 43 5.38 -4.87 -9.42
CA LYS A 43 6.74 -5.38 -9.30
C LYS A 43 7.61 -4.34 -8.59
N TYR A 44 8.36 -4.78 -7.58
CA TYR A 44 9.44 -3.99 -6.99
C TYR A 44 10.73 -4.23 -7.77
N PHE A 45 11.50 -3.16 -7.99
CA PHE A 45 12.83 -3.21 -8.59
C PHE A 45 13.82 -2.70 -7.55
N SER A 46 14.88 -3.48 -7.30
CA SER A 46 16.06 -2.96 -6.61
C SER A 46 16.88 -2.11 -7.59
N ASP A 47 17.78 -1.31 -7.04
CA ASP A 47 18.90 -0.75 -7.81
C ASP A 47 19.75 -1.86 -8.45
#